data_AF-A0A099Z3X3-F1
#
_entry.id   AF-A0A099Z3X3-F1
#
_cell.length_a   1.000
_cell.length_b   1.000
_cell.length_c   1.000
_cell.angle_alpha   90.00
_cell.angle_beta   90.00
_cell.angle_gamma   90.00
#
_symmetry.space_group_name_H-M   'P 1'
#
loop_
_entity.id
_entity.type
_entity.pdbx_description
1 polymer ?
#
loop_
_entity_poly.entity_id
_entity_poly.type
_entity_poly.pdbx_seq_one_letter_code
_entity_poly.pdbx_strand_id
1 'polypeptide(L)' 'QVSQAAADLKQFCLQNAQHDPLLTGVSSSTNPFRPQKVCSFL' A
#
# COMPACT_ATOMS: atom_id res chain seq x y z
N GLN A 1 -6.07 30.20 -0.58
CA GLN A 1 -6.92 29.00 -0.77
C GLN A 1 -6.13 27.82 -1.32
N VAL A 2 -5.31 27.97 -2.37
CA VAL A 2 -4.46 26.88 -2.89
C VAL A 2 -3.48 26.32 -1.85
N SER A 3 -2.85 27.20 -1.07
CA SER A 3 -1.92 26.81 0.00
C SER A 3 -2.57 25.92 1.08
N GLN A 4 -3.83 26.18 1.42
CA GLN A 4 -4.57 25.38 2.40
C GLN A 4 -4.95 24.02 1.82
N ALA A 5 -5.51 23.99 0.61
CA ALA A 5 -5.88 22.74 -0.05
C ALA A 5 -4.66 21.80 -0.23
N ALA A 6 -3.48 22.36 -0.52
CA ALA A 6 -2.24 21.59 -0.60
C ALA A 6 -1.81 21.03 0.77
N ALA A 7 -1.99 21.79 1.85
CA ALA A 7 -1.71 21.32 3.21
C ALA A 7 -2.65 20.18 3.62
N ASP A 8 -3.94 20.31 3.30
CA ASP A 8 -4.95 19.30 3.61
C ASP A 8 -4.69 18.00 2.84
N LEU A 9 -4.35 18.11 1.55
CA LEU A 9 -3.97 16.96 0.73
C LEU A 9 -2.71 16.27 1.26
N LYS A 10 -1.68 17.03 1.62
CA LYS A 10 -0.47 16.47 2.24
C LYS A 10 -0.80 15.74 3.53
N GLN A 11 -1.63 16.32 4.38
CA GLN A 11 -2.02 15.70 5.64
C GLN A 11 -2.78 14.39 5.44
N PHE A 12 -3.71 14.36 4.48
CA PHE A 12 -4.41 13.14 4.10
C PHE A 12 -3.44 12.05 3.63
N CYS A 13 -2.49 12.38 2.76
CA CYS A 13 -1.48 11.43 2.30
C CYS A 13 -0.65 10.88 3.46
N LEU A 14 -0.19 11.73 4.39
CA LEU A 14 0.62 11.31 5.53
C LEU A 14 -0.14 10.37 6.47
N GLN A 15 -1.43 10.63 6.70
CA GLN A 15 -2.27 9.79 7.56
C GLN A 15 -2.53 8.41 6.94
N ASN A 16 -2.63 8.33 5.61
CA ASN A 16 -2.96 7.09 4.90
C ASN A 16 -1.73 6.34 4.37
N ALA A 17 -0.54 6.96 4.37
CA ALA A 17 0.67 6.37 3.82
C ALA A 17 1.00 5.00 4.41
N GLN A 18 0.72 4.78 5.71
CA GLN A 18 0.96 3.49 6.36
C GLN A 18 0.01 2.38 5.88
N HIS A 19 -1.17 2.75 5.39
CA HIS A 19 -2.17 1.83 4.87
C HIS A 19 -2.03 1.59 3.36
N ASP A 20 -1.14 2.31 2.68
CA ASP A 20 -0.86 2.10 1.26
C ASP A 20 0.12 0.93 1.07
N PRO A 21 -0.34 -0.24 0.57
CA PRO A 21 0.50 -1.42 0.38
C PRO A 21 1.69 -1.19 -0.55
N LEU A 22 1.60 -0.18 -1.43
CA LEU A 22 2.64 0.14 -2.40
C LEU A 22 3.76 0.98 -1.78
N LEU A 23 3.45 1.72 -0.70
CA LEU A 23 4.44 2.53 0.02
C LEU A 23 5.11 1.74 1.16
N THR A 24 4.34 0.95 1.91
CA THR A 24 4.87 0.18 3.05
C THR A 24 5.31 -1.23 2.68
N GLY A 25 4.89 -1.72 1.51
CA GLY A 25 5.03 -3.12 1.15
C GLY A 25 4.07 -4.00 1.94
N VAL A 26 3.78 -5.18 1.39
CA VAL A 26 2.98 -6.20 2.07
C VAL A 26 3.69 -7.53 2.06
N SER A 27 3.40 -8.34 3.07
CA SER A 27 3.89 -9.70 3.12
C SER A 27 3.43 -10.49 1.89
N SER A 28 4.23 -11.47 1.49
CA SER A 28 3.88 -12.40 0.40
C SER A 28 2.51 -13.05 0.58
N SER A 29 2.13 -13.41 1.81
CA SER A 29 0.87 -14.12 2.10
C SER A 29 -0.36 -13.23 2.03
N THR A 30 -0.22 -11.92 2.24
CA THR A 30 -1.33 -10.95 2.20
C THR A 30 -1.44 -10.24 0.85
N ASN A 31 -0.49 -10.44 -0.06
CA ASN A 31 -0.54 -9.87 -1.41
C ASN A 31 -1.48 -10.69 -2.32
N PRO A 32 -2.61 -10.13 -2.80
CA PRO A 32 -3.55 -10.85 -3.67
C PRO A 32 -2.99 -11.14 -5.07
N PHE A 33 -1.97 -10.41 -5.50
CA PHE A 33 -1.30 -10.60 -6.80
C PHE A 33 -0.17 -11.62 -6.74
N ARG A 34 0.07 -12.24 -5.59
CA ARG A 34 1.18 -13.16 -5.42
C ARG A 34 0.94 -14.45 -6.22
N PRO A 35 1.92 -14.94 -7.00
CA PRO A 35 1.80 -16.25 -7.64
C PRO A 35 1.58 -17.35 -6.60
N GLN A 36 0.60 -18.22 -6.86
CA GLN A 36 0.38 -19.41 -6.03
C GLN A 36 1.61 -20.30 -6.13
N LYS A 37 2.21 -20.61 -4.98
CA LYS A 37 3.21 -21.68 -4.92
C LYS A 37 2.45 -23.00 -4.94
N VAL A 38 2.34 -23.60 -6.11
CA VAL A 38 1.97 -25.00 -6.21
C VAL A 38 3.18 -25.83 -5.76
N CYS A 39 3.05 -26.52 -4.63
CA CYS A 39 4.00 -27.57 -4.29
C CYS A 39 3.63 -28.79 -5.14
N SER A 40 4.39 -29.02 -6.21
CA SER A 40 4.31 -30.26 -6.97
C SER A 40 4.92 -31.37 -6.12
N PHE A 41 4.11 -32.37 -5.76
CA PHE A 41 4.64 -33.65 -5.29
C PHE A 41 5.15 -34.40 -6.54
N LEU A 42 6.48 -34.47 -6.68
CA LEU A 42 7.15 -35.33 -7.66
C LEU A 42 7.45 -36.68 -7.01
#